data_AF-A0A382YHF3-F1
#
_entry.id   AF-A0A382YHF3-F1
#
_cell.length_a   1.000
_cell.length_b   1.000
_cell.length_c   1.000
_cell.angle_alpha   90.00
_cell.angle_beta   90.00
_cell.angle_gamma   90.00
#
_symmetry.space_group_name_H-M   'P 1'
#
loop_
_entity.id
_entity.type
_entity.pdbx_description
1 polymer ?
#
loop_
_entity_poly.entity_id
_entity_poly.type
_entity_poly.pdbx_seq_one_letter_code
_entity_poly.pdbx_strand_id
1 'polypeptide(L)' 'MLASETDRTKVSKKLNVVVNDIEVGCGTETRVLDAIREAGFDVPTLCYDERIGPQGTCRMCLVDVEVDGQTQQV' A
#
# COMPACT_ATOMS: atom_id res chain seq x y z
N MET A 1 24.03 4.57 19.96
CA MET A 1 22.72 5.24 20.09
C MET A 1 21.74 4.44 19.26
N LEU A 2 21.08 3.49 19.92
CA LEU A 2 20.14 2.55 19.35
C LEU A 2 18.82 3.29 19.11
N ALA A 3 18.35 3.33 17.85
CA ALA A 3 16.97 3.68 17.57
C ALA A 3 16.13 2.43 17.82
N SER A 4 15.54 2.39 19.02
CA SER A 4 14.62 1.38 19.50
C SER A 4 13.50 1.08 18.51
N GLU A 5 13.41 -0.21 18.17
CA GLU A 5 12.18 -1.00 18.27
C GLU A 5 10.97 -0.46 17.48
N THR A 6 10.89 -0.82 16.20
CA THR A 6 9.62 -0.90 15.49
C THR A 6 8.75 -1.93 16.18
N ASP A 7 7.86 -1.42 17.02
CA ASP A 7 6.79 -2.11 17.71
C ASP A 7 6.01 -3.02 16.74
N ARG A 8 6.32 -4.33 16.78
CA ARG A 8 5.65 -5.38 16.02
C ARG A 8 4.30 -5.73 16.67
N THR A 9 3.44 -4.75 16.89
CA THR A 9 2.09 -4.99 17.41
C THR A 9 1.17 -5.49 16.29
N LYS A 10 1.34 -6.78 15.99
CA LYS A 10 0.29 -7.78 15.73
C LYS A 10 -1.03 -7.24 15.14
N VAL A 11 -1.06 -6.95 13.84
CA VAL A 11 -2.35 -6.71 13.18
C VAL A 11 -2.91 -8.02 12.62
N SER A 12 -3.87 -8.58 13.36
CA SER A 12 -4.53 -9.86 13.04
C SER A 12 -5.81 -9.67 12.20
N LYS A 13 -6.08 -8.46 11.71
CA LYS A 13 -7.30 -8.16 10.95
C LYS A 13 -6.96 -8.14 9.46
N LYS A 14 -7.36 -9.20 8.76
CA LYS A 14 -7.37 -9.23 7.30
C LYS A 14 -8.43 -8.26 6.78
N LEU A 15 -8.03 -7.39 5.88
CA LEU A 15 -8.89 -6.55 5.06
C LEU A 15 -8.95 -7.16 3.68
N ASN A 16 -10.15 -7.26 3.12
CA ASN A 16 -10.32 -7.64 1.73
C ASN A 16 -10.41 -6.37 0.90
N VAL A 17 -9.52 -6.23 -0.08
CA VAL A 17 -9.47 -5.12 -1.03
C VAL A 17 -9.62 -5.69 -2.44
N VAL A 18 -10.26 -4.95 -3.33
CA VAL A 18 -10.38 -5.32 -4.74
C VAL A 18 -9.47 -4.42 -5.56
N VAL A 19 -8.56 -5.02 -6.33
CA VAL A 19 -7.67 -4.31 -7.25
C VAL A 19 -7.97 -4.78 -8.66
N ASN A 20 -8.55 -3.92 -9.50
CA ASN A 20 -8.92 -4.24 -10.89
C ASN A 20 -9.63 -5.60 -11.01
N ASP A 21 -10.71 -5.78 -10.24
CA ASP A 21 -11.51 -7.01 -10.17
C ASP A 21 -10.83 -8.24 -9.51
N ILE A 22 -9.63 -8.07 -8.95
CA ILE A 22 -8.91 -9.13 -8.23
C ILE A 22 -9.05 -8.91 -6.71
N GLU A 23 -9.60 -9.90 -6.01
CA GLU A 23 -9.67 -9.88 -4.55
C GLU A 23 -8.29 -10.17 -3.93
N VAL A 24 -7.83 -9.26 -3.07
CA VAL A 24 -6.58 -9.38 -2.33
C VAL A 24 -6.86 -9.24 -0.84
N GLY A 25 -6.35 -10.19 -0.04
CA GLY A 25 -6.45 -10.16 1.41
C GLY A 25 -5.18 -9.59 2.03
N CYS A 26 -5.23 -8.36 2.53
CA CYS A 26 -4.07 -7.65 3.09
C CYS A 26 -4.25 -7.30 4.57
N GLY A 27 -3.19 -6.85 5.24
CA GLY A 27 -3.24 -6.34 6.62
C GLY A 27 -3.64 -4.86 6.66
N THR A 28 -3.99 -4.33 7.84
CA THR A 28 -4.27 -2.88 7.99
C THR A 28 -3.06 -2.00 7.72
N GLU A 29 -1.85 -2.54 7.89
CA GLU A 29 -0.59 -1.83 7.67
C GLU A 29 -0.06 -2.01 6.24
N THR A 30 -0.78 -2.76 5.38
CA THR A 30 -0.36 -2.97 3.99
C THR A 30 -0.56 -1.68 3.19
N ARG A 31 0.44 -1.32 2.38
CA ARG A 31 0.33 -0.15 1.51
C ARG A 31 -0.46 -0.52 0.25
N VAL A 32 -1.13 0.46 -0.33
CA VAL A 32 -1.86 0.29 -1.60
C VAL A 32 -0.96 -0.29 -2.70
N LEU A 33 0.28 0.21 -2.81
CA LEU A 33 1.26 -0.30 -3.77
C LEU A 33 1.57 -1.80 -3.59
N ASP A 34 1.59 -2.28 -2.35
CA ASP A 34 1.88 -3.69 -2.05
C ASP A 34 0.66 -4.57 -2.41
N ALA A 35 -0.56 -4.10 -2.10
CA ALA A 35 -1.79 -4.80 -2.49
C ALA A 35 -1.93 -4.90 -4.02
N ILE A 36 -1.54 -3.86 -4.76
CA ILE A 36 -1.54 -3.87 -6.23
C ILE A 36 -0.56 -4.92 -6.79
N ARG A 37 0.62 -5.02 -6.20
CA ARG A 37 1.62 -6.04 -6.55
C ARG A 37 1.15 -7.45 -6.22
N GLU A 38 0.49 -7.65 -5.09
CA GLU A 38 -0.13 -8.93 -4.73
C GLU A 38 -1.23 -9.35 -5.70
N ALA A 39 -1.98 -8.40 -6.27
CA ALA A 39 -2.92 -8.65 -7.36
C ALA A 39 -2.24 -8.98 -8.70
N GLY A 40 -0.91 -8.83 -8.81
CA GLY A 40 -0.15 -9.12 -10.03
C GLY A 40 -0.02 -7.93 -10.99
N PHE A 41 -0.37 -6.72 -10.55
CA PHE A 41 -0.16 -5.49 -11.31
C PHE A 41 1.10 -4.77 -10.82
N ASP A 42 1.73 -4.01 -11.72
CA ASP A 42 2.87 -3.17 -11.37
C ASP A 42 2.57 -1.70 -11.67
N VAL A 43 2.95 -0.83 -10.74
CA VAL A 43 2.76 0.61 -10.84
C VAL A 43 4.12 1.28 -10.79
N PRO A 44 4.45 2.12 -11.79
CA PRO A 44 5.78 2.71 -11.89
C PRO A 44 6.06 3.61 -10.69
N THR A 45 7.18 3.35 -10.01
CA THR A 45 7.63 4.14 -8.86
C THR A 45 9.01 4.74 -9.08
N LEU A 46 9.17 6.04 -8.78
CA LEU A 46 10.48 6.71 -8.87
C LEU A 46 11.07 7.00 -7.48
N CYS A 47 10.22 7.42 -6.54
CA CYS A 47 10.64 7.83 -5.19
C CYS A 47 10.28 6.82 -4.09
N TYR A 48 10.01 5.57 -4.47
CA TYR A 48 9.83 4.45 -3.54
C TYR A 48 10.99 3.48 -3.72
N ASP A 49 11.63 3.13 -2.62
CA ASP A 49 12.68 2.12 -2.53
C ASP A 49 12.49 1.35 -1.21
N GLU A 50 12.64 0.04 -1.22
CA GLU A 50 12.39 -0.81 -0.04
C GLU A 50 13.31 -0.49 1.15
N ARG A 51 14.50 0.06 0.90
CA ARG A 51 15.49 0.36 1.93
C ARG A 51 15.23 1.71 2.61
N ILE A 52 14.53 2.61 1.94
CA ILE A 52 14.32 4.01 2.37
C ILE A 52 12.85 4.28 2.69
N GLY A 53 11.93 3.54 2.08
CA GLY A 53 10.49 3.72 2.18
C GLY A 53 9.93 4.80 1.24
N PRO A 54 8.61 5.05 1.30
CA PRO A 54 7.93 5.95 0.39
C PRO A 54 8.16 7.42 0.72
N GLN A 55 8.42 8.24 -0.32
CA GLN A 55 8.59 9.69 -0.18
C GLN A 55 7.39 10.52 -0.69
N GLY A 56 6.60 9.99 -1.63
CA GLY A 56 5.41 10.68 -2.18
C GLY A 56 5.68 11.91 -3.06
N THR A 57 6.93 12.20 -3.40
CA THR A 57 7.32 13.39 -4.18
C THR A 57 7.09 13.24 -5.68
N CYS A 58 7.29 12.03 -6.24
CA CYS A 58 7.26 11.84 -7.69
C CYS A 58 5.86 11.75 -8.30
N ARG A 59 4.84 11.41 -7.49
CA ARG A 59 3.43 11.24 -7.92
C ARG A 59 3.22 10.27 -9.10
N MET A 60 4.21 9.44 -9.44
CA MET A 60 4.15 8.50 -10.56
C MET A 60 3.24 7.29 -10.27
N CYS A 61 3.02 7.00 -8.98
CA CYS A 61 2.24 5.86 -8.51
C CYS A 61 0.84 6.24 -8.01
N LEU A 62 0.32 7.38 -8.44
CA LEU A 62 -1.03 7.81 -8.09
C LEU A 62 -2.06 6.85 -8.69
N VAL A 63 -3.02 6.43 -7.87
CA VAL A 63 -4.11 5.55 -8.29
C VAL A 63 -5.44 6.04 -7.72
N ASP A 64 -6.52 5.76 -8.43
CA ASP A 64 -7.88 6.01 -7.94
C ASP A 64 -8.32 4.88 -7.02
N VAL A 65 -8.84 5.25 -5.86
CA VAL A 65 -9.37 4.33 -4.86
C VAL A 65 -10.79 4.73 -4.53
N GLU A 66 -11.69 3.75 -4.55
CA GLU A 66 -13.08 3.94 -4.14
C GLU A 66 -13.29 3.43 -2.70
N VAL A 67 -13.79 4.31 -1.83
CA VAL A 67 -14.17 3.98 -0.45
C VAL A 67 -15.56 4.54 -0.19
N ASP A 68 -16.49 3.68 0.22
CA ASP A 68 -17.89 4.05 0.51
C ASP A 68 -18.58 4.85 -0.62
N GLY A 69 -18.26 4.51 -1.88
CA GLY A 69 -18.79 5.19 -3.07
C GLY A 69 -18.14 6.54 -3.39
N GLN A 70 -17.06 6.89 -2.69
CA GLN A 70 -16.27 8.10 -2.96
C GLN A 70 -14.93 7.72 -3.59
N THR A 71 -14.63 8.28 -4.76
CA THR A 71 -13.34 8.12 -5.43
C THR A 71 -12.35 9.18 -4.93
N GLN A 72 -11.18 8.72 -4.49
CA GLN A 72 -10.05 9.58 -4.14
C GLN A 72 -8.76 9.06 -4.77
N GLN A 73 -7.91 9.99 -5.18
CA GLN A 73 -6.59 9.65 -5.70
C GLN A 73 -5.59 9.62 -4.54
N VAL A 74 -4.86 8.51 -4.39
CA VAL A 74 -3.87 8.29 -3.31
C VAL A 74 -2.46 8.09 -3.83
#